data_AF-A0A261FJB2-F1
#
_entry.id   AF-A0A261FJB2-F1
#
_cell.length_a   1.000
_cell.length_b   1.000
_cell.length_c   1.000
_cell.angle_alpha   90.00
_cell.angle_beta   90.00
_cell.angle_gamma   90.00
#
_symmetry.space_group_name_H-M   'P 1'
#
loop_
_entity.id
_entity.type
_entity.pdbx_description
1 polymer ?
#
loop_
_entity_poly.entity_id
_entity_poly.type
_entity_poly.pdbx_seq_one_letter_code
_entity_poly.pdbx_strand_id
1 'polypeptide(L)'
;MPAPTQAQIDAMYSLFEDRLRHGKYVVGASAVSDDRIVDALRSMADDYALFDAVVTKITRPDLNKEGFDLIARREHPGPDVVYTVLEGVMRDAGYDVSHEMACAWHQDIPSLFEDLATRIHPRADRAGALRVAAAVSYLEGDPEIRVKHFADQLFHVRPEDELRLNVSIALQEDVRPAFARNHGVEERTLSVATSGTVADPSLARVSVRR
;
A
#
# COMPACT_ATOMS: atom_id res chain seq x y z
N MET A 1 -6.98 -24.94 -4.81
CA MET A 1 -6.66 -24.03 -5.93
C MET A 1 -5.20 -24.20 -6.29
N PRO A 2 -4.81 -24.08 -7.56
CA PRO A 2 -3.41 -24.23 -7.96
C PRO A 2 -2.57 -23.06 -7.46
N ALA A 3 -1.36 -23.35 -7.02
CA ALA A 3 -0.34 -22.34 -6.71
C ALA A 3 -0.08 -21.43 -7.93
N PRO A 4 0.41 -20.19 -7.73
CA PRO A 4 0.76 -19.30 -8.83
C PRO A 4 1.80 -19.97 -9.75
N THR A 5 1.61 -19.81 -11.05
CA THR A 5 2.57 -20.32 -12.05
C THR A 5 3.84 -19.48 -12.06
N GLN A 6 4.98 -20.04 -12.48
CA GLN A 6 6.22 -19.26 -12.60
C GLN A 6 6.03 -18.04 -13.52
N ALA A 7 5.24 -18.15 -14.59
CA ALA A 7 4.95 -17.03 -15.48
C ALA A 7 4.23 -15.87 -14.78
N GLN A 8 3.31 -16.16 -13.85
CA GLN A 8 2.62 -15.14 -13.05
C GLN A 8 3.57 -14.48 -12.05
N ILE A 9 4.43 -15.28 -11.39
CA ILE A 9 5.45 -14.79 -10.46
C ILE A 9 6.45 -13.89 -11.20
N ASP A 10 6.94 -14.31 -12.36
CA ASP A 10 7.85 -13.54 -13.21
C ASP A 10 7.22 -12.25 -13.71
N ALA A 11 5.95 -12.28 -14.13
CA ALA A 11 5.24 -11.09 -14.59
C ALA A 11 5.17 -10.01 -13.50
N MET A 12 4.85 -10.39 -12.26
CA MET A 12 4.79 -9.44 -11.15
C MET A 12 6.17 -8.93 -10.77
N TYR A 13 7.18 -9.80 -10.65
CA TYR A 13 8.54 -9.34 -10.32
C TYR A 13 9.10 -8.38 -11.38
N SER A 14 8.91 -8.72 -12.66
CA SER A 14 9.37 -7.89 -13.78
C SER A 14 8.61 -6.56 -13.88
N LEU A 15 7.33 -6.52 -13.47
CA LEU A 15 6.62 -5.25 -13.34
C LEU A 15 7.37 -4.28 -12.41
N PHE A 16 7.85 -4.75 -11.27
CA PHE A 16 8.60 -3.90 -10.34
C PHE A 16 9.98 -3.54 -10.86
N GLU A 17 10.78 -4.55 -11.23
CA GLU A 17 12.18 -4.33 -11.60
C GLU A 17 12.35 -3.68 -12.97
N ASP A 18 11.63 -4.15 -14.00
CA ASP A 18 11.87 -3.71 -15.37
C ASP A 18 11.02 -2.50 -15.78
N ARG A 19 10.00 -2.15 -14.97
CA ARG A 19 9.09 -1.04 -15.27
C ARG A 19 9.09 -0.01 -14.15
N LEU A 20 8.54 -0.35 -12.98
CA LEU A 20 8.26 0.64 -11.94
C LEU A 20 9.51 1.27 -11.32
N ARG A 21 10.63 0.54 -11.30
CA ARG A 21 11.95 1.07 -10.89
C ARG A 21 12.55 2.05 -11.89
N HIS A 22 12.10 2.04 -13.15
CA HIS A 22 12.71 2.82 -14.23
C HIS A 22 11.73 3.83 -14.87
N GLY A 23 10.46 3.83 -14.47
CA GLY A 23 9.44 4.71 -15.02
C GLY A 23 8.04 4.32 -14.60
N LYS A 24 7.05 4.86 -15.30
CA LYS A 24 5.63 4.60 -15.04
C LYS A 24 5.13 3.45 -15.91
N TYR A 25 4.40 2.52 -15.31
CA TYR A 25 3.62 1.55 -16.07
C TYR A 25 2.36 2.23 -16.61
N VAL A 26 2.21 2.24 -17.93
CA VAL A 26 1.04 2.83 -18.60
C VAL A 26 0.08 1.71 -18.99
N VAL A 27 -0.99 1.58 -18.23
CA VAL A 27 -2.08 0.62 -18.50
C VAL A 27 -2.66 0.89 -19.89
N GLY A 28 -2.84 -0.16 -20.69
CA GLY A 28 -3.35 -0.07 -22.06
C GLY A 28 -2.29 0.18 -23.13
N ALA A 29 -1.04 0.48 -22.76
CA ALA A 29 0.03 0.69 -23.74
C ALA A 29 0.48 -0.62 -24.42
N SER A 30 0.34 -1.76 -23.73
CA SER A 30 0.69 -3.08 -24.25
C SER A 30 -0.32 -4.11 -23.76
N ALA A 31 -1.19 -4.58 -24.67
CA ALA A 31 -2.18 -5.60 -24.35
C ALA A 31 -1.53 -6.89 -23.83
N VAL A 32 -0.40 -7.30 -24.39
CA VAL A 32 0.32 -8.51 -23.94
C VAL A 32 0.87 -8.35 -22.52
N SER A 33 1.36 -7.16 -22.16
CA SER A 33 1.85 -6.89 -20.80
C SER A 33 0.69 -6.82 -19.82
N ASP A 34 -0.37 -6.10 -20.19
CA ASP A 34 -1.59 -5.99 -19.39
C ASP A 34 -2.18 -7.38 -19.13
N ASP A 35 -2.31 -8.23 -20.15
CA ASP A 35 -2.90 -9.57 -20.01
C ASP A 35 -2.10 -10.46 -19.04
N ARG A 36 -0.76 -10.38 -19.08
CA ARG A 36 0.11 -11.13 -18.15
C ARG A 36 -0.04 -10.65 -16.71
N ILE A 37 -0.09 -9.33 -16.51
CA ILE A 37 -0.28 -8.74 -15.19
C ILE A 37 -1.68 -9.07 -14.67
N VAL A 38 -2.71 -8.90 -15.49
CA VAL A 38 -4.10 -9.25 -15.17
C VAL A 38 -4.22 -10.73 -14.79
N ASP A 39 -3.57 -11.63 -15.51
CA ASP A 39 -3.58 -13.05 -15.17
C ASP A 39 -2.96 -13.32 -13.79
N ALA A 40 -1.83 -12.69 -13.47
CA ALA A 40 -1.21 -12.78 -12.16
C ALA A 40 -2.06 -12.15 -11.04
N LEU A 41 -2.71 -11.01 -11.29
CA LEU A 41 -3.61 -10.36 -10.34
C LEU A 41 -4.83 -11.22 -10.02
N ARG A 42 -5.35 -11.95 -11.02
CA ARG A 42 -6.45 -12.89 -10.83
C ARG A 42 -6.04 -14.09 -9.97
N SER A 43 -4.81 -14.60 -10.13
CA SER A 43 -4.34 -15.73 -9.29
C SER A 43 -4.22 -15.35 -7.81
N MET A 44 -3.95 -14.07 -7.51
CA MET A 44 -3.87 -13.57 -6.14
C MET A 44 -5.21 -13.54 -5.41
N ALA A 45 -6.35 -13.62 -6.12
CA ALA A 45 -7.64 -13.43 -5.48
C ALA A 45 -7.98 -14.52 -4.45
N ASP A 46 -7.55 -15.76 -4.70
CA ASP A 46 -7.79 -16.90 -3.82
C ASP A 46 -6.52 -17.47 -3.16
N ASP A 47 -5.34 -17.18 -3.74
CA ASP A 47 -4.05 -17.57 -3.15
C ASP A 47 -3.23 -16.35 -2.74
N TYR A 48 -2.95 -16.27 -1.45
CA TYR A 48 -2.24 -15.16 -0.84
C TYR A 48 -0.73 -15.25 -1.08
N ALA A 49 -0.17 -16.37 -1.54
CA ALA A 49 1.28 -16.52 -1.69
C ALA A 49 1.91 -15.45 -2.61
N LEU A 50 1.37 -15.28 -3.82
CA LEU A 50 1.84 -14.25 -4.75
C LEU A 50 1.47 -12.84 -4.25
N PHE A 51 0.35 -12.68 -3.57
CA PHE A 51 -0.04 -11.43 -2.93
C PHE A 51 0.98 -10.99 -1.87
N ASP A 52 1.38 -11.91 -0.97
CA ASP A 52 2.37 -11.66 0.08
C ASP A 52 3.71 -11.28 -0.54
N ALA A 53 4.13 -11.94 -1.62
CA ALA A 53 5.36 -11.63 -2.34
C ALA A 53 5.30 -10.22 -2.95
N VAL A 54 4.17 -9.86 -3.58
CA VAL A 54 3.95 -8.54 -4.18
C VAL A 54 3.95 -7.44 -3.13
N VAL A 55 3.17 -7.59 -2.04
CA VAL A 55 3.15 -6.60 -0.95
C VAL A 55 4.53 -6.47 -0.33
N THR A 56 5.20 -7.59 -0.04
CA THR A 56 6.57 -7.56 0.51
C THR A 56 7.55 -6.89 -0.44
N LYS A 57 7.45 -7.12 -1.76
CA LYS A 57 8.31 -6.44 -2.74
C LYS A 57 8.09 -4.94 -2.75
N ILE A 58 6.84 -4.50 -2.66
CA ILE A 58 6.48 -3.09 -2.68
C ILE A 58 7.02 -2.38 -1.43
N THR A 59 6.83 -2.98 -0.25
CA THR A 59 7.24 -2.39 1.03
C THR A 59 8.71 -2.60 1.37
N ARG A 60 9.34 -3.61 0.76
CA ARG A 60 10.77 -3.92 0.85
C ARG A 60 11.39 -3.97 -0.57
N PRO A 61 11.75 -2.82 -1.15
CA PRO A 61 12.19 -2.74 -2.54
C PRO A 61 13.49 -3.48 -2.87
N ASP A 62 14.36 -3.76 -1.90
CA ASP A 62 15.61 -4.52 -2.07
C ASP A 62 15.38 -6.05 -2.19
N LEU A 63 14.15 -6.54 -1.99
CA LEU A 63 13.81 -7.95 -2.12
C LEU A 63 14.18 -8.48 -3.51
N ASN A 64 15.18 -9.36 -3.58
CA ASN A 64 15.65 -9.94 -4.82
C ASN A 64 14.68 -11.02 -5.36
N LYS A 65 14.95 -11.50 -6.58
CA LYS A 65 14.10 -12.49 -7.27
C LYS A 65 13.96 -13.79 -6.48
N GLU A 66 15.06 -14.28 -5.91
CA GLU A 66 15.05 -15.53 -5.12
C GLU A 66 14.14 -15.40 -3.89
N GLY A 67 14.27 -14.32 -3.13
CA GLY A 67 13.40 -14.04 -1.98
C GLY A 67 11.94 -13.87 -2.38
N PHE A 68 11.67 -13.19 -3.50
CA PHE A 68 10.33 -13.06 -4.05
C PHE A 68 9.72 -14.41 -4.41
N ASP A 69 10.48 -15.26 -5.09
CA ASP A 69 10.03 -16.60 -5.52
C ASP A 69 9.75 -17.50 -4.31
N LEU A 70 10.59 -17.45 -3.27
CA LEU A 70 10.38 -18.19 -2.02
C LEU A 70 9.05 -17.80 -1.36
N ILE A 71 8.74 -16.51 -1.27
CA ILE A 71 7.45 -16.03 -0.72
C ILE A 71 6.29 -16.48 -1.61
N ALA A 72 6.40 -16.26 -2.92
CA ALA A 72 5.34 -16.57 -3.88
C ALA A 72 5.01 -18.06 -3.97
N ARG A 73 5.93 -18.93 -3.54
CA ARG A 73 5.77 -20.39 -3.47
C ARG A 73 5.47 -20.90 -2.06
N ARG A 74 5.46 -20.02 -1.04
CA ARG A 74 5.43 -20.36 0.39
C ARG A 74 6.52 -21.35 0.80
N GLU A 75 7.66 -21.27 0.14
CA GLU A 75 8.83 -22.09 0.46
C GLU A 75 9.63 -21.39 1.55
N HIS A 76 10.13 -22.15 2.53
CA HIS A 76 10.96 -21.59 3.59
C HIS A 76 12.27 -21.01 3.00
N PRO A 77 12.72 -19.81 3.40
CA PRO A 77 12.21 -18.98 4.52
C PRO A 77 11.15 -17.93 4.15
N GLY A 78 10.46 -18.03 3.01
CA GLY A 78 9.50 -17.04 2.50
C GLY A 78 8.51 -16.46 3.52
N PRO A 79 7.69 -17.28 4.20
CA PRO A 79 6.76 -16.78 5.23
C PRO A 79 7.45 -16.00 6.38
N ASP A 80 8.65 -16.41 6.77
CA ASP A 80 9.42 -15.72 7.82
C ASP A 80 9.89 -14.34 7.36
N VAL A 81 10.24 -14.20 6.08
CA VAL A 81 10.57 -12.90 5.47
C VAL A 81 9.36 -11.96 5.50
N VAL A 82 8.17 -12.45 5.13
CA VAL A 82 6.93 -11.66 5.19
C VAL A 82 6.66 -11.20 6.62
N TYR A 83 6.73 -12.11 7.59
CA TYR A 83 6.52 -11.78 9.00
C TYR A 83 7.54 -10.74 9.48
N THR A 84 8.82 -10.90 9.16
CA THR A 84 9.89 -9.98 9.55
C THR A 84 9.65 -8.57 9.00
N VAL A 85 9.22 -8.46 7.74
CA VAL A 85 8.91 -7.16 7.12
C VAL A 85 7.72 -6.51 7.81
N LEU A 86 6.61 -7.24 7.98
CA LEU A 86 5.42 -6.69 8.65
C LEU A 86 5.67 -6.33 10.11
N GLU A 87 6.47 -7.12 10.83
CA GLU A 87 6.87 -6.81 12.20
C GLU A 87 7.69 -5.52 12.25
N GLY A 88 8.63 -5.34 11.31
CA GLY A 88 9.38 -4.09 11.14
C GLY A 88 8.47 -2.90 10.92
N VAL A 89 7.58 -2.96 9.92
CA VAL A 89 6.62 -1.87 9.61
C VAL A 89 5.76 -1.51 10.82
N MET A 90 5.33 -2.49 11.62
CA MET A 90 4.40 -2.27 12.73
C MET A 90 5.06 -1.87 14.05
N ARG A 91 6.37 -2.11 14.21
CA ARG A 91 7.09 -1.89 15.48
C ARG A 91 8.29 -0.94 15.39
N ASP A 92 8.95 -0.86 14.25
CA ASP A 92 10.11 0.00 14.05
C ASP A 92 9.71 1.31 13.36
N ALA A 93 9.77 2.42 14.10
CA ALA A 93 9.48 3.74 13.56
C ALA A 93 10.52 4.23 12.53
N GLY A 94 11.70 3.61 12.48
CA GLY A 94 12.70 3.84 11.44
C GLY A 94 12.39 3.14 10.12
N TYR A 95 11.46 2.19 10.12
CA TYR A 95 10.97 1.54 8.90
C TYR A 95 9.83 2.37 8.29
N ASP A 96 10.20 3.36 7.47
CA ASP A 96 9.28 4.22 6.73
C ASP A 96 9.02 3.66 5.33
N VAL A 97 7.89 2.94 5.19
CA VAL A 97 7.45 2.35 3.91
C VAL A 97 7.20 3.42 2.86
N SER A 98 6.67 4.60 3.24
CA SER A 98 6.41 5.68 2.29
C SER A 98 7.72 6.20 1.70
N HIS A 99 8.75 6.38 2.54
CA HIS A 99 10.08 6.75 2.07
C HIS A 99 10.69 5.68 1.15
N GLU A 100 10.67 4.41 1.55
CA GLU A 100 11.20 3.29 0.75
C GLU A 100 10.52 3.22 -0.62
N MET A 101 9.19 3.34 -0.66
CA MET A 101 8.41 3.33 -1.89
C MET A 101 8.70 4.55 -2.77
N ALA A 102 8.75 5.76 -2.20
CA ALA A 102 9.03 6.99 -2.94
C ALA A 102 10.43 7.00 -3.57
N CYS A 103 11.40 6.35 -2.92
CA CYS A 103 12.76 6.21 -3.43
C CYS A 103 12.87 5.12 -4.51
N ALA A 104 12.07 4.05 -4.43
CA ALA A 104 12.20 2.91 -5.31
C ALA A 104 11.30 2.95 -6.55
N TRP A 105 10.09 3.49 -6.42
CA TRP A 105 9.03 3.37 -7.44
C TRP A 105 8.66 4.73 -8.03
N HIS A 106 8.67 4.84 -9.37
CA HIS A 106 8.36 6.09 -10.07
C HIS A 106 6.85 6.37 -10.23
N GLN A 107 6.00 5.67 -9.49
CA GLN A 107 4.55 5.72 -9.62
C GLN A 107 3.87 5.40 -8.29
N ASP A 108 2.71 6.02 -8.09
CA ASP A 108 1.77 5.68 -7.01
C ASP A 108 1.27 4.24 -7.22
N ILE A 109 1.71 3.34 -6.33
CA ILE A 109 1.45 1.91 -6.46
C ILE A 109 -0.01 1.57 -6.15
N PRO A 110 -0.62 2.03 -5.03
CA PRO A 110 -2.04 1.77 -4.78
C PRO A 110 -2.94 2.19 -5.95
N SER A 111 -2.76 3.39 -6.51
CA SER A 111 -3.56 3.85 -7.65
C SER A 111 -3.30 3.05 -8.92
N LEU A 112 -2.07 2.61 -9.18
CA LEU A 112 -1.78 1.72 -10.31
C LEU A 112 -2.56 0.39 -10.21
N PHE A 113 -2.64 -0.20 -9.02
CA PHE A 113 -3.36 -1.46 -8.82
C PHE A 113 -4.88 -1.28 -8.93
N GLU A 114 -5.42 -0.14 -8.52
CA GLU A 114 -6.80 0.27 -8.82
C GLU A 114 -7.04 0.35 -10.35
N ASP A 115 -6.17 1.06 -11.08
CA ASP A 115 -6.26 1.16 -12.55
C ASP A 115 -6.20 -0.21 -13.22
N LEU A 116 -5.28 -1.08 -12.79
CA LEU A 116 -5.18 -2.46 -13.28
C LEU A 116 -6.45 -3.28 -12.97
N ALA A 117 -7.07 -3.08 -11.81
CA ALA A 117 -8.34 -3.74 -11.46
C ALA A 117 -9.46 -3.37 -12.45
N THR A 118 -9.46 -2.14 -13.00
CA THR A 118 -10.44 -1.72 -14.01
C THR A 118 -10.32 -2.48 -15.33
N ARG A 119 -9.13 -3.02 -15.65
CA ARG A 119 -8.86 -3.80 -16.87
C ARG A 119 -9.36 -5.23 -16.79
N ILE A 120 -9.44 -5.79 -15.58
CA ILE A 120 -9.98 -7.13 -15.36
C ILE A 120 -11.48 -7.07 -15.63
N HIS A 121 -12.09 -8.01 -16.35
CA HIS A 121 -13.54 -7.98 -16.62
C HIS A 121 -14.35 -8.02 -15.29
N PRO A 122 -15.51 -7.32 -15.14
CA PRO A 122 -16.27 -7.31 -13.87
C PRO A 122 -16.75 -8.68 -13.37
N ARG A 123 -16.90 -9.64 -14.30
CA ARG A 123 -17.23 -11.04 -13.97
C ARG A 123 -16.01 -11.92 -13.65
N ALA A 124 -14.80 -11.38 -13.81
CA ALA A 124 -13.56 -12.03 -13.42
C ALA A 124 -13.12 -11.48 -12.06
N ASP A 125 -12.29 -12.25 -11.34
CA ASP A 125 -11.90 -11.89 -9.98
C ASP A 125 -10.92 -10.71 -9.97
N ARG A 126 -11.38 -9.55 -9.49
CA ARG A 126 -10.59 -8.33 -9.33
C ARG A 126 -10.02 -8.17 -7.92
N ALA A 127 -10.39 -9.06 -6.99
CA ALA A 127 -10.07 -8.91 -5.57
C ALA A 127 -8.56 -8.87 -5.34
N GLY A 128 -7.77 -9.67 -6.09
CA GLY A 128 -6.31 -9.68 -5.94
C GLY A 128 -5.66 -8.31 -6.14
N ALA A 129 -6.07 -7.56 -7.16
CA ALA A 129 -5.54 -6.22 -7.44
C ALA A 129 -5.96 -5.20 -6.36
N LEU A 130 -7.25 -5.18 -6.01
CA LEU A 130 -7.78 -4.28 -4.99
C LEU A 130 -7.22 -4.57 -3.59
N ARG A 131 -6.90 -5.84 -3.32
CA ARG A 131 -6.24 -6.26 -2.07
C ARG A 131 -4.84 -5.69 -1.97
N VAL A 132 -4.06 -5.71 -3.05
CA VAL A 132 -2.74 -5.05 -3.06
C VAL A 132 -2.89 -3.55 -2.82
N ALA A 133 -3.82 -2.88 -3.50
CA ALA A 133 -4.04 -1.45 -3.32
C ALA A 133 -4.39 -1.09 -1.86
N ALA A 134 -5.32 -1.82 -1.24
CA ALA A 134 -5.71 -1.61 0.15
C ALA A 134 -4.59 -1.91 1.15
N ALA A 135 -3.88 -3.03 0.96
CA ALA A 135 -2.78 -3.44 1.83
C ALA A 135 -1.62 -2.43 1.80
N VAL A 136 -1.20 -2.05 0.60
CA VAL A 136 -0.07 -1.13 0.40
C VAL A 136 -0.41 0.25 0.91
N SER A 137 -1.61 0.78 0.60
CA SER A 137 -2.05 2.07 1.14
C SER A 137 -2.02 2.10 2.67
N TYR A 138 -2.49 1.02 3.32
CA TYR A 138 -2.42 0.90 4.78
C TYR A 138 -0.98 0.83 5.30
N LEU A 139 -0.10 0.01 4.69
CA LEU A 139 1.29 -0.18 5.14
C LEU A 139 2.18 1.03 4.86
N GLU A 140 1.92 1.74 3.76
CA GLU A 140 2.51 3.04 3.40
C GLU A 140 2.07 4.14 4.36
N GLY A 141 1.07 3.90 5.21
CA GLY A 141 0.56 4.87 6.18
C GLY A 141 -0.17 6.05 5.53
N ASP A 142 -0.87 5.80 4.42
CA ASP A 142 -1.73 6.79 3.77
C ASP A 142 -2.79 7.37 4.74
N PRO A 143 -3.34 8.56 4.45
CA PRO A 143 -4.49 9.09 5.17
C PRO A 143 -5.65 8.08 5.20
N GLU A 144 -6.35 8.00 6.34
CA GLU A 144 -7.42 7.03 6.58
C GLU A 144 -8.50 7.04 5.49
N ILE A 145 -8.85 8.20 4.94
CA ILE A 145 -9.82 8.34 3.85
C ILE A 145 -9.36 7.57 2.60
N ARG A 146 -8.06 7.61 2.28
CA ARG A 146 -7.47 6.94 1.12
C ARG A 146 -7.39 5.43 1.35
N VAL A 147 -6.99 5.00 2.55
CA VAL A 147 -7.02 3.57 2.92
C VAL A 147 -8.45 3.03 2.82
N LYS A 148 -9.43 3.78 3.35
CA LYS A 148 -10.86 3.42 3.31
C LYS A 148 -11.36 3.32 1.87
N HIS A 149 -10.96 4.23 0.97
CA HIS A 149 -11.34 4.17 -0.45
C HIS A 149 -10.99 2.83 -1.09
N PHE A 150 -9.74 2.36 -0.92
CA PHE A 150 -9.33 1.06 -1.48
C PHE A 150 -10.01 -0.12 -0.77
N ALA A 151 -10.20 -0.04 0.55
CA ALA A 151 -10.90 -1.07 1.31
C ALA A 151 -12.39 -1.20 0.91
N ASP A 152 -13.07 -0.08 0.62
CA ASP A 152 -14.47 -0.06 0.15
C ASP A 152 -14.59 -0.68 -1.25
N GLN A 153 -13.62 -0.42 -2.14
CA GLN A 153 -13.60 -1.08 -3.45
C GLN A 153 -13.45 -2.59 -3.33
N LEU A 154 -12.54 -3.05 -2.46
CA LEU A 154 -12.39 -4.48 -2.18
C LEU A 154 -13.67 -5.06 -1.57
N PHE A 155 -14.34 -4.33 -0.66
CA PHE A 155 -15.64 -4.74 -0.11
C PHE A 155 -16.71 -4.93 -1.20
N HIS A 156 -16.77 -4.05 -2.19
CA HIS A 156 -17.74 -4.17 -3.27
C HIS A 156 -17.54 -5.40 -4.16
N VAL A 157 -16.31 -5.91 -4.27
CA VAL A 157 -15.99 -7.08 -5.09
C VAL A 157 -16.00 -8.37 -4.28
N ARG A 158 -15.46 -8.33 -3.06
CA ARG A 158 -15.33 -9.49 -2.16
C ARG A 158 -15.63 -9.04 -0.73
N PRO A 159 -16.92 -8.98 -0.35
CA PRO A 159 -17.34 -8.51 0.95
C PRO A 159 -16.65 -9.26 2.09
N GLU A 160 -16.32 -10.54 1.93
CA GLU A 160 -15.82 -11.39 3.03
C GLU A 160 -14.29 -11.52 3.06
N ASP A 161 -13.58 -10.65 2.34
CA ASP A 161 -12.13 -10.66 2.30
C ASP A 161 -11.50 -10.39 3.69
N GLU A 162 -10.62 -11.28 4.14
CA GLU A 162 -10.00 -11.21 5.47
C GLU A 162 -9.11 -9.97 5.62
N LEU A 163 -8.36 -9.59 4.57
CA LEU A 163 -7.52 -8.39 4.64
C LEU A 163 -8.37 -7.15 4.83
N ARG A 164 -9.49 -7.07 4.12
CA ARG A 164 -10.44 -5.97 4.25
C ARG A 164 -11.05 -5.92 5.66
N LEU A 165 -11.35 -7.06 6.30
CA LEU A 165 -11.75 -7.08 7.72
C LEU A 165 -10.65 -6.53 8.62
N ASN A 166 -9.43 -7.02 8.44
CA ASN A 166 -8.30 -6.67 9.30
C ASN A 166 -7.94 -5.19 9.18
N VAL A 167 -7.95 -4.63 7.96
CA VAL A 167 -7.75 -3.19 7.74
C VAL A 167 -8.88 -2.38 8.39
N SER A 168 -10.14 -2.79 8.23
CA SER A 168 -11.26 -2.09 8.88
C SER A 168 -11.14 -2.09 10.41
N ILE A 169 -10.77 -3.22 11.02
CA ILE A 169 -10.55 -3.33 12.47
C ILE A 169 -9.35 -2.45 12.88
N ALA A 170 -8.25 -2.50 12.12
CA ALA A 170 -7.07 -1.69 12.41
C ALA A 170 -7.39 -0.20 12.40
N LEU A 171 -8.15 0.29 11.41
CA LEU A 171 -8.59 1.68 11.36
C LEU A 171 -9.49 2.06 12.56
N GLN A 172 -10.42 1.18 12.94
CA GLN A 172 -11.32 1.40 14.09
C GLN A 172 -10.55 1.47 15.42
N GLU A 173 -9.51 0.65 15.58
CA GLU A 173 -8.69 0.55 16.79
C GLU A 173 -7.47 1.49 16.76
N ASP A 174 -7.39 2.40 15.77
CA ASP A 174 -6.26 3.30 15.53
C ASP A 174 -4.88 2.60 15.46
N VAL A 175 -4.89 1.35 15.00
CA VAL A 175 -3.67 0.57 14.72
C VAL A 175 -3.13 1.01 13.37
N ARG A 176 -1.92 1.58 13.37
CA ARG A 176 -1.23 2.11 12.19
C ARG A 176 0.22 1.60 12.10
N PRO A 177 0.89 1.66 10.94
CA PRO A 177 2.34 1.49 10.85
C PRO A 177 3.09 2.37 11.85
N ALA A 178 4.22 1.90 12.36
CA ALA A 178 4.94 2.57 13.46
C ALA A 178 5.36 4.00 13.10
N PHE A 179 5.85 4.22 11.88
CA PHE A 179 6.27 5.54 11.42
C PHE A 179 5.08 6.53 11.35
N ALA A 180 3.91 6.08 10.87
CA ALA A 180 2.70 6.91 10.72
C ALA A 180 2.10 7.35 12.06
N ARG A 181 2.33 6.61 13.14
CA ARG A 181 1.91 7.01 14.50
C ARG A 181 2.60 8.30 14.95
N ASN A 182 3.84 8.54 14.52
CA ASN A 182 4.63 9.69 14.94
C ASN A 182 4.21 10.98 14.21
N HIS A 183 3.87 10.90 12.92
CA HIS A 183 3.37 12.05 12.16
C HIS A 183 2.01 12.58 12.66
N GLY A 184 1.15 11.70 13.18
CA GLY A 184 -0.11 12.09 13.81
C GLY A 184 0.06 12.94 15.09
N VAL A 185 1.22 12.85 15.76
CA VAL A 185 1.56 13.69 16.92
C VAL A 185 2.01 15.09 16.46
N GLU A 186 2.79 15.19 15.40
CA GLU A 186 3.24 16.48 14.86
C GLU A 186 2.07 17.30 14.29
N GLU A 187 1.15 16.69 13.53
CA GLU A 187 -0.03 17.38 13.00
C GLU A 187 -1.00 17.83 14.11
N ARG A 188 -1.19 17.04 15.16
CA ARG A 188 -1.99 17.46 16.33
C ARG A 188 -1.32 18.58 17.12
N THR A 189 0.01 18.57 17.22
CA THR A 189 0.76 19.62 17.92
C THR A 189 0.73 20.94 17.12
N LEU A 190 0.84 20.86 15.79
CA LEU A 190 0.70 22.00 14.88
C LEU A 190 -0.73 22.55 14.87
N SER A 191 -1.76 21.69 14.87
CA SER A 191 -3.15 22.15 14.90
C SER A 191 -3.50 22.86 16.21
N VAL A 192 -3.01 22.38 17.35
CA VAL A 192 -3.14 23.04 18.66
C VAL A 192 -2.36 24.37 18.69
N ALA A 193 -1.16 24.43 18.10
CA ALA A 193 -0.39 25.67 18.00
C ALA A 193 -1.06 26.73 17.12
N THR A 194 -1.70 26.33 16.01
CA THR A 194 -2.50 27.25 15.17
C THR A 194 -3.83 27.65 15.79
N SER A 195 -4.41 26.80 16.64
CA SER A 195 -5.67 27.10 17.36
C SER A 195 -5.46 28.01 18.58
N GLY A 196 -4.24 28.09 19.10
CA GLY A 196 -3.87 28.90 20.27
C GLY A 196 -3.54 30.37 19.99
N THR A 197 -3.52 30.81 18.73
CA THR A 197 -3.22 32.21 18.37
C THR A 197 -4.49 32.97 17.97
N VAL A 198 -5.40 33.16 18.94
CA VAL A 198 -6.36 34.27 18.86
C VAL A 198 -5.65 35.50 19.42
N ALA A 199 -5.01 36.27 18.55
CA ALA A 199 -4.50 37.58 18.89
C ALA A 199 -5.68 38.48 19.25
N ASP A 200 -5.80 38.83 20.54
CA ASP A 200 -6.72 39.84 21.05
C ASP A 200 -6.32 41.23 20.49
N PRO A 201 -7.14 41.89 19.65
CA PRO A 201 -6.80 43.16 19.06
C PRO A 201 -7.13 44.37 19.96
N SER A 202 -7.42 44.19 21.26
CA SER A 202 -7.94 45.27 22.11
C SER A 202 -6.93 46.17 22.84
N LEU A 203 -5.61 46.00 22.66
CA LEU A 203 -4.59 46.77 23.41
C LEU A 203 -3.80 47.84 22.62
N ALA A 204 -4.37 48.41 21.55
CA ALA A 204 -3.78 49.54 20.84
C ALA A 204 -4.57 50.85 21.01
N ARG A 205 -4.53 51.45 22.20
CA ARG A 205 -4.76 52.91 22.38
C ARG A 205 -3.73 53.50 23.34
N VAL A 206 -2.58 53.86 22.76
CA VAL A 206 -1.58 54.71 23.39
C VAL A 206 -2.15 56.12 23.53
N SER A 207 -2.28 56.57 24.77
CA SER A 207 -2.47 57.98 25.12
C SER A 207 -1.15 58.73 24.91
N VAL A 208 -1.15 59.77 24.09
CA VAL A 208 -0.17 60.87 24.20
C VAL A 208 -0.94 62.18 24.22
N ARG A 209 -1.04 62.76 25.42
CA ARG A 209 -1.23 64.19 25.62
C ARG A 209 0.15 64.85 25.63
N ARG A 210 0.38 65.80 24.73
CA ARG A 210 0.81 67.17 25.03
C ARG A 210 0.86 67.99 23.75
#